data_AF-A0A531KTV0-F1
#
_entry.id   AF-A0A531KTV0-F1
#
_cell.length_a   1.000
_cell.length_b   1.000
_cell.length_c   1.000
_cell.angle_alpha   90.00
_cell.angle_beta   90.00
_cell.angle_gamma   90.00
#
_symmetry.space_group_name_H-M   'P 1'
#
loop_
_entity.id
_entity.type
_entity.pdbx_description
1 polymer ?
#
loop_
_entity_poly.entity_id
_entity_poly.type
_entity_poly.pdbx_seq_one_letter_code
_entity_poly.pdbx_strand_id
1 'polypeptide(L)'
;MGHVQDNAAESVRRVLERLPDSSAYEYRTDTGQIIKVKISVDRQKREATVDFTGTSPVMKNNFNAPEPVARAAVLYAFRVMVEDMIPMNAGCLRPINIIIPEGCMLKPTYPAAVVAGNVETSQHVTNALFGAMGAMANAQGTMNNLTFGNKKYQYYETICSGSPAGRMNNGRGFAGTSGVHTHMTNSRLTDPEVLELRFPVLLEDFHIREGSGGKGKWSAGDGTERTIRFLEKMECAILSSHRNRPPQGLDGGGDGEVGSTKVRRKDGRIEVLKACDQTLL
;
A
#
# COMPACT_ATOMS: atom_id res chain seq x y z
N MET A 1 -27.80 -14.99 -4.97
CA MET A 1 -26.67 -14.05 -4.82
C MET A 1 -26.92 -12.65 -5.42
N GLY A 2 -27.94 -12.44 -6.28
CA GLY A 2 -28.22 -11.11 -6.89
C GLY A 2 -28.44 -9.98 -5.87
N HIS A 3 -29.37 -10.16 -4.92
CA HIS A 3 -29.69 -9.15 -3.91
C HIS A 3 -28.48 -8.64 -3.09
N VAL A 4 -27.49 -9.49 -2.82
CA VAL A 4 -26.28 -9.10 -2.08
C VAL A 4 -25.39 -8.18 -2.92
N GLN A 5 -25.29 -8.44 -4.22
CA GLN A 5 -24.55 -7.58 -5.13
C GLN A 5 -25.30 -6.27 -5.44
N ASP A 6 -26.63 -6.31 -5.50
CA ASP A 6 -27.46 -5.12 -5.71
C ASP A 6 -27.33 -4.16 -4.51
N ASN A 7 -27.38 -4.68 -3.28
CA ASN A 7 -27.16 -3.89 -2.07
C ASN A 7 -25.76 -3.26 -2.03
N ALA A 8 -24.74 -4.01 -2.47
CA ALA A 8 -23.38 -3.50 -2.56
C ALA A 8 -23.26 -2.37 -3.60
N ALA A 9 -23.88 -2.52 -4.77
CA ALA A 9 -23.92 -1.46 -5.78
C ALA A 9 -24.61 -0.20 -5.25
N GLU A 10 -25.78 -0.32 -4.61
CA GLU A 10 -26.49 0.82 -4.02
C GLU A 10 -25.70 1.50 -2.90
N SER A 11 -24.98 0.73 -2.09
CA SER A 11 -24.13 1.29 -1.04
C SER A 11 -23.00 2.13 -1.61
N VAL A 12 -22.38 1.69 -2.71
CA VAL A 12 -21.36 2.50 -3.42
C VAL A 12 -21.99 3.73 -4.07
N ARG A 13 -23.19 3.63 -4.67
CA ARG A 13 -23.88 4.81 -5.24
C ARG A 13 -24.08 5.93 -4.23
N ARG A 14 -24.38 5.61 -2.96
CA ARG A 14 -24.48 6.59 -1.86
C ARG A 14 -23.15 7.27 -1.54
N VAL A 15 -22.02 6.58 -1.73
CA VAL A 15 -20.68 7.19 -1.58
C VAL A 15 -20.46 8.24 -2.66
N LEU A 16 -20.89 7.95 -3.89
CA LEU A 16 -20.67 8.84 -5.02
C LEU A 16 -21.26 10.22 -4.75
N GLU A 17 -22.45 10.29 -4.14
CA GLU A 17 -23.15 11.53 -3.71
C GLU A 17 -22.27 12.50 -2.88
N ARG A 18 -21.19 12.01 -2.25
CA ARG A 18 -20.31 12.79 -1.36
C ARG A 18 -18.96 13.12 -1.96
N LEU A 19 -18.53 12.40 -2.99
CA LEU A 19 -17.31 12.72 -3.73
C LEU A 19 -17.50 14.01 -4.54
N PRO A 20 -16.45 14.78 -4.85
CA PRO A 20 -16.56 15.89 -5.80
C PRO A 20 -16.93 15.37 -7.20
N ASP A 21 -17.52 16.23 -8.04
CA ASP A 21 -17.91 15.86 -9.41
C ASP A 21 -16.70 15.44 -10.26
N SER A 22 -15.53 16.04 -9.99
CA SER A 22 -14.26 15.62 -10.56
C SER A 22 -13.13 15.87 -9.58
N SER A 23 -12.24 14.90 -9.44
CA SER A 23 -10.97 15.04 -8.74
C SER A 23 -9.86 14.29 -9.46
N ALA A 24 -8.62 14.66 -9.20
CA ALA A 24 -7.45 14.01 -9.77
C ALA A 24 -6.31 13.97 -8.75
N TYR A 25 -5.45 12.95 -8.87
CA TYR A 25 -4.27 12.79 -8.04
C TYR A 25 -3.14 12.17 -8.85
N GLU A 26 -1.92 12.65 -8.61
CA GLU A 26 -0.69 12.07 -9.16
C GLU A 26 0.16 11.50 -8.04
N TYR A 27 0.36 10.19 -8.07
CA TYR A 27 1.21 9.49 -7.12
C TYR A 27 2.55 9.14 -7.76
N ARG A 28 3.64 9.69 -7.19
CA ARG A 28 5.00 9.44 -7.68
C ARG A 28 5.68 8.35 -6.85
N THR A 29 6.21 7.32 -7.51
CA THR A 29 6.90 6.21 -6.85
C THR A 29 8.41 6.46 -6.74
N ASP A 30 9.08 5.69 -5.89
CA ASP A 30 10.55 5.68 -5.75
C ASP A 30 11.26 5.27 -7.05
N THR A 31 10.60 4.48 -7.90
CA THR A 31 11.11 4.03 -9.22
C THR A 31 10.99 5.09 -10.31
N GLY A 32 10.42 6.25 -10.01
CA GLY A 32 10.20 7.35 -10.97
C GLY A 32 8.93 7.19 -11.82
N GLN A 33 8.17 6.11 -11.63
CA GLN A 33 6.87 5.95 -12.26
C GLN A 33 5.83 6.85 -11.58
N ILE A 34 4.81 7.24 -12.33
CA ILE A 34 3.71 8.08 -11.86
C ILE A 34 2.41 7.37 -12.15
N ILE A 35 1.61 7.15 -11.11
CA ILE A 35 0.22 6.70 -11.22
C ILE A 35 -0.64 7.95 -11.21
N LYS A 36 -1.38 8.17 -12.30
CA LYS A 36 -2.34 9.25 -12.40
C LYS A 36 -3.73 8.65 -12.32
N VAL A 37 -4.58 9.22 -11.48
CA VAL A 37 -5.97 8.82 -11.39
C VAL A 37 -6.86 10.05 -11.40
N LYS A 38 -7.87 10.03 -12.25
CA LYS A 38 -8.96 10.99 -12.27
C LYS A 38 -10.25 10.26 -11.91
N ILE A 39 -11.00 10.79 -10.95
CA ILE A 39 -12.33 10.29 -10.59
C ILE A 39 -13.34 11.32 -11.05
N SER A 40 -14.31 10.91 -11.87
CA SER A 40 -15.42 11.76 -12.33
C SER A 40 -16.76 11.10 -11.98
N VAL A 41 -17.69 11.87 -11.42
CA VAL A 41 -19.00 11.35 -10.96
C VAL A 41 -20.12 11.88 -11.86
N ASP A 42 -20.88 10.98 -12.48
CA ASP A 42 -22.14 11.29 -13.14
C ASP A 42 -23.28 11.14 -12.12
N ARG A 43 -23.80 12.29 -11.67
CA ARG A 43 -24.89 12.35 -10.67
C ARG A 43 -26.20 11.77 -11.17
N GLN A 44 -26.49 11.93 -12.46
CA GLN A 44 -27.75 11.49 -13.04
C GLN A 44 -27.77 9.97 -13.15
N LYS A 45 -26.66 9.37 -13.58
CA LYS A 45 -26.52 7.90 -13.66
C LYS A 45 -26.18 7.25 -12.32
N ARG A 46 -25.70 8.05 -11.35
CA ARG A 46 -25.13 7.56 -10.09
C ARG A 46 -23.99 6.57 -10.37
N GLU A 47 -23.09 6.97 -11.26
CA GLU A 47 -21.92 6.20 -11.68
C GLU A 47 -20.66 7.06 -11.55
N ALA A 48 -19.52 6.42 -11.32
CA ALA A 48 -18.23 7.08 -11.32
C ALA A 48 -17.30 6.44 -12.34
N THR A 49 -16.48 7.26 -12.99
CA THR A 49 -15.37 6.81 -13.83
C THR A 49 -14.07 7.02 -13.08
N VAL A 50 -13.31 5.95 -12.91
CA VAL A 50 -11.94 5.94 -12.39
C VAL A 50 -11.02 5.76 -13.59
N ASP A 51 -10.34 6.84 -13.98
CA ASP A 51 -9.53 6.91 -15.19
C ASP A 51 -8.04 7.00 -14.84
N PHE A 52 -7.28 5.99 -15.25
CA PHE A 52 -5.84 5.91 -15.07
C PHE A 52 -5.04 6.45 -16.27
N THR A 53 -5.69 7.14 -17.22
CA THR A 53 -5.03 7.77 -18.37
C THR A 53 -3.91 8.71 -17.94
N GLY A 54 -2.75 8.56 -18.59
CA GLY A 54 -1.52 9.30 -18.25
C GLY A 54 -0.67 8.65 -17.16
N THR A 55 -1.10 7.52 -16.58
CA THR A 55 -0.23 6.64 -15.77
C THR A 55 0.95 6.15 -16.61
N SER A 56 2.13 6.06 -16.00
CA SER A 56 3.37 5.69 -16.68
C SER A 56 3.27 4.39 -17.47
N PRO A 57 4.01 4.27 -18.60
CA PRO A 57 4.12 3.02 -19.34
C PRO A 57 4.77 1.92 -18.48
N VAL A 58 4.64 0.68 -18.94
CA VAL A 58 5.41 -0.44 -18.39
C VAL A 58 6.90 -0.09 -18.37
N MET A 59 7.56 -0.37 -17.26
CA MET A 59 9.02 -0.24 -17.13
C MET A 59 9.66 -1.61 -16.92
N LYS A 60 10.94 -1.73 -17.30
CA LYS A 60 11.75 -2.95 -17.09
C LYS A 60 12.20 -3.06 -15.62
N ASN A 61 11.22 -3.14 -14.73
CA ASN A 61 11.38 -3.36 -13.29
C ASN A 61 10.23 -4.26 -12.80
N ASN A 62 10.19 -4.52 -11.50
CA ASN A 62 9.20 -5.40 -10.88
C ASN A 62 7.88 -4.72 -10.47
N PHE A 63 7.77 -3.40 -10.63
CA PHE A 63 6.68 -2.55 -10.14
C PHE A 63 5.54 -2.36 -11.15
N ASN A 64 5.39 -3.30 -12.10
CA ASN A 64 4.19 -3.39 -12.91
C ASN A 64 3.14 -4.25 -12.17
N ALA A 65 1.87 -3.93 -12.34
CA ALA A 65 0.75 -4.66 -11.74
C ALA A 65 -0.22 -5.10 -12.83
N PRO A 66 -0.60 -6.39 -12.89
CA PRO A 66 -1.65 -6.87 -13.78
C PRO A 66 -2.96 -6.11 -13.55
N GLU A 67 -3.76 -5.93 -14.61
CA GLU A 67 -5.04 -5.20 -14.54
C GLU A 67 -5.95 -5.65 -13.37
N PRO A 68 -6.10 -6.96 -13.07
CA PRO A 68 -6.90 -7.40 -11.92
C PRO A 68 -6.45 -6.80 -10.58
N VAL A 69 -5.17 -6.52 -10.40
CA VAL A 69 -4.62 -5.90 -9.18
C VAL A 69 -5.08 -4.46 -9.04
N ALA A 70 -5.01 -3.69 -10.12
CA ALA A 70 -5.50 -2.31 -10.14
C ALA A 70 -7.02 -2.26 -9.90
N ARG A 71 -7.78 -3.15 -10.53
CA ARG A 71 -9.24 -3.27 -10.31
C ARG A 71 -9.58 -3.66 -8.87
N ALA A 72 -8.78 -4.53 -8.24
CA ALA A 72 -8.94 -4.90 -6.83
C ALA A 72 -8.67 -3.72 -5.89
N ALA A 73 -7.66 -2.90 -6.18
CA ALA A 73 -7.41 -1.66 -5.43
C ALA A 73 -8.58 -0.67 -5.54
N VAL A 74 -9.18 -0.51 -6.74
CA VAL A 74 -10.40 0.28 -6.92
C VAL A 74 -11.55 -0.28 -6.09
N LEU A 75 -11.82 -1.59 -6.17
CA LEU A 75 -12.85 -2.24 -5.36
C LEU A 75 -12.64 -2.00 -3.86
N TYR A 76 -11.41 -2.19 -3.37
CA TYR A 76 -11.04 -1.97 -1.98
C TYR A 76 -11.30 -0.52 -1.56
N ALA A 77 -10.80 0.45 -2.32
CA ALA A 77 -10.91 1.86 -1.98
C ALA A 77 -12.38 2.31 -1.89
N PHE A 78 -13.21 1.97 -2.89
CA PHE A 78 -14.64 2.29 -2.85
C PHE A 78 -15.38 1.55 -1.73
N ARG A 79 -15.00 0.30 -1.43
CA ARG A 79 -15.58 -0.43 -0.31
C ARG A 79 -15.26 0.22 1.04
N VAL A 80 -14.04 0.72 1.23
CA VAL A 80 -13.67 1.45 2.46
C VAL A 80 -14.52 2.71 2.60
N MET A 81 -14.70 3.45 1.50
CA MET A 81 -15.51 4.67 1.49
C MET A 81 -17.00 4.45 1.78
N VAL A 82 -17.52 3.22 1.73
CA VAL A 82 -18.93 2.95 2.10
C VAL A 82 -19.20 3.20 3.59
N GLU A 83 -18.19 3.03 4.47
CA GLU A 83 -18.32 3.23 5.93
C GLU A 83 -19.47 2.45 6.60
N ASP A 84 -19.84 1.30 6.01
CA ASP A 84 -20.92 0.45 6.50
C ASP A 84 -20.49 -1.03 6.48
N MET A 85 -21.22 -1.87 7.20
CA MET A 85 -20.98 -3.31 7.35
C MET A 85 -21.61 -4.11 6.20
N ILE A 86 -21.17 -3.85 4.97
CA ILE A 86 -21.61 -4.63 3.79
C ILE A 86 -20.58 -5.72 3.40
N PRO A 87 -21.00 -6.88 2.87
CA PRO A 87 -20.07 -7.90 2.37
C PRO A 87 -19.22 -7.39 1.20
N MET A 88 -17.93 -7.72 1.17
CA MET A 88 -17.06 -7.45 0.02
C MET A 88 -17.47 -8.34 -1.16
N ASN A 89 -17.86 -7.74 -2.29
CA ASN A 89 -18.22 -8.47 -3.51
C ASN A 89 -18.17 -7.57 -4.76
N ALA A 90 -18.23 -8.19 -5.94
CA ALA A 90 -18.15 -7.50 -7.24
C ALA A 90 -19.30 -6.51 -7.52
N GLY A 91 -20.41 -6.56 -6.77
CA GLY A 91 -21.48 -5.57 -6.83
C GLY A 91 -21.00 -4.14 -6.59
N CYS A 92 -19.97 -3.95 -5.74
CA CYS A 92 -19.36 -2.65 -5.47
C CYS A 92 -18.73 -2.01 -6.73
N LEU A 93 -18.36 -2.81 -7.74
CA LEU A 93 -17.78 -2.31 -8.98
C LEU A 93 -18.82 -1.98 -10.05
N ARG A 94 -20.07 -2.42 -9.92
CA ARG A 94 -21.10 -2.16 -10.94
C ARG A 94 -21.34 -0.67 -11.23
N PRO A 95 -21.35 0.25 -10.25
CA PRO A 95 -21.49 1.68 -10.54
C PRO A 95 -20.16 2.36 -10.90
N ILE A 96 -19.07 1.60 -11.06
CA ILE A 96 -17.72 2.12 -11.27
C ILE A 96 -17.20 1.69 -12.65
N ASN A 97 -17.10 2.64 -13.56
CA ASN A 97 -16.39 2.46 -14.82
C ASN A 97 -14.88 2.63 -14.59
N ILE A 98 -14.07 1.64 -14.97
CA ILE A 98 -12.62 1.66 -14.75
C ILE A 98 -11.92 1.73 -16.10
N ILE A 99 -11.14 2.79 -16.33
CA ILE A 99 -10.35 2.98 -17.54
C ILE A 99 -8.87 2.79 -17.17
N ILE A 100 -8.26 1.72 -17.68
CA ILE A 100 -6.82 1.46 -17.55
C ILE A 100 -6.23 1.39 -18.97
N PRO A 101 -5.36 2.33 -19.36
CA PRO A 101 -4.77 2.34 -20.70
C PRO A 101 -3.96 1.08 -20.99
N GLU A 102 -4.02 0.59 -22.23
CA GLU A 102 -3.16 -0.48 -22.71
C GLU A 102 -1.68 -0.06 -22.63
N GLY A 103 -0.81 -0.99 -22.21
CA GLY A 103 0.63 -0.76 -22.14
C GLY A 103 1.09 0.15 -20.99
N CYS A 104 0.19 0.61 -20.11
CA CYS A 104 0.60 1.27 -18.87
C CYS A 104 1.06 0.25 -17.82
N MET A 105 1.77 0.71 -16.78
CA MET A 105 2.28 -0.14 -15.70
C MET A 105 1.19 -0.91 -14.93
N LEU A 106 -0.08 -0.51 -15.06
CA LEU A 106 -1.25 -1.16 -14.44
C LEU A 106 -1.99 -2.12 -15.39
N LYS A 107 -1.50 -2.26 -16.63
CA LYS A 107 -1.96 -3.24 -17.62
C LYS A 107 -0.77 -3.74 -18.46
N PRO A 108 0.22 -4.38 -17.82
CA PRO A 108 1.36 -4.96 -18.51
C PRO A 108 0.94 -6.19 -19.32
N THR A 109 1.64 -6.42 -20.42
CA THR A 109 1.57 -7.66 -21.19
C THR A 109 2.79 -8.54 -20.91
N TYR A 110 2.64 -9.86 -21.04
CA TYR A 110 3.77 -10.78 -20.97
C TYR A 110 4.84 -10.35 -22.00
N PRO A 111 6.15 -10.33 -21.65
CA PRO A 111 6.80 -10.91 -20.45
C PRO A 111 7.16 -9.90 -19.35
N ALA A 112 6.44 -8.79 -19.20
CA ALA A 112 6.75 -7.79 -18.18
C ALA A 112 6.72 -8.38 -16.75
N ALA A 113 7.67 -7.97 -15.91
CA ALA A 113 7.79 -8.46 -14.55
C ALA A 113 6.77 -7.78 -13.61
N VAL A 114 6.14 -8.57 -12.75
CA VAL A 114 4.98 -8.15 -11.93
C VAL A 114 5.05 -8.57 -10.46
N VAL A 115 6.20 -9.05 -9.97
CA VAL A 115 6.31 -9.59 -8.60
C VAL A 115 5.97 -8.55 -7.52
N ALA A 116 6.28 -7.27 -7.75
CA ALA A 116 5.93 -6.19 -6.83
C ALA A 116 4.51 -5.64 -7.05
N GLY A 117 3.77 -6.15 -8.04
CA GLY A 117 2.44 -5.67 -8.40
C GLY A 117 1.46 -5.73 -7.24
N ASN A 118 1.39 -6.89 -6.56
CA ASN A 118 0.48 -7.11 -5.43
C ASN A 118 0.94 -6.46 -4.13
N VAL A 119 2.25 -6.29 -3.95
CA VAL A 119 2.82 -5.93 -2.64
C VAL A 119 3.29 -4.48 -2.56
N GLU A 120 3.59 -3.84 -3.68
CA GLU A 120 4.01 -2.44 -3.74
C GLU A 120 3.07 -1.61 -4.61
N THR A 121 2.92 -1.98 -5.89
CA THR A 121 2.15 -1.15 -6.84
C THR A 121 0.67 -1.04 -6.47
N SER A 122 0.07 -2.10 -5.91
CA SER A 122 -1.30 -2.08 -5.37
C SER A 122 -1.47 -1.08 -4.22
N GLN A 123 -0.47 -0.94 -3.36
CA GLN A 123 -0.44 0.04 -2.26
C GLN A 123 -0.37 1.46 -2.83
N HIS A 124 0.48 1.68 -3.84
CA HIS A 124 0.57 2.96 -4.54
C HIS A 124 -0.74 3.37 -5.23
N VAL A 125 -1.39 2.44 -5.93
CA VAL A 125 -2.72 2.69 -6.55
C VAL A 125 -3.75 3.04 -5.48
N THR A 126 -3.73 2.33 -4.35
CA THR A 126 -4.65 2.58 -3.24
C THR A 126 -4.45 3.97 -2.63
N ASN A 127 -3.19 4.37 -2.37
CA ASN A 127 -2.86 5.73 -1.93
C ASN A 127 -3.32 6.78 -2.96
N ALA A 128 -3.09 6.55 -4.26
CA ALA A 128 -3.54 7.47 -5.31
C ALA A 128 -5.06 7.66 -5.33
N LEU A 129 -5.82 6.57 -5.14
CA LEU A 129 -7.28 6.60 -5.09
C LEU A 129 -7.78 7.38 -3.88
N PHE A 130 -7.25 7.11 -2.68
CA PHE A 130 -7.64 7.86 -1.48
C PHE A 130 -7.21 9.32 -1.52
N GLY A 131 -6.06 9.62 -2.13
CA GLY A 131 -5.62 10.98 -2.41
C GLY A 131 -6.58 11.72 -3.35
N ALA A 132 -7.02 11.06 -4.43
CA ALA A 132 -8.00 11.64 -5.34
C ALA A 132 -9.37 11.85 -4.69
N MET A 133 -9.79 10.95 -3.80
CA MET A 133 -11.02 11.12 -3.02
C MET A 133 -10.86 12.14 -1.86
N GLY A 134 -9.63 12.55 -1.56
CA GLY A 134 -9.30 13.36 -0.39
C GLY A 134 -9.66 12.67 0.93
N ALA A 135 -9.74 11.34 0.97
CA ALA A 135 -10.26 10.66 2.16
C ALA A 135 -9.22 10.58 3.29
N MET A 136 -7.95 10.36 2.93
CA MET A 136 -6.85 10.17 3.89
C MET A 136 -5.51 10.52 3.25
N ALA A 137 -4.53 10.81 4.10
CA ALA A 137 -3.13 10.93 3.70
C ALA A 137 -2.59 9.58 3.18
N ASN A 138 -1.38 9.57 2.62
CA ASN A 138 -0.75 8.34 2.18
C ASN A 138 -0.43 7.44 3.37
N ALA A 139 -0.79 6.17 3.28
CA ALA A 139 -0.20 5.13 4.12
C ALA A 139 1.25 4.86 3.68
N GLN A 140 1.92 3.94 4.38
CA GLN A 140 3.30 3.53 4.09
C GLN A 140 3.60 3.13 2.63
N GLY A 141 2.58 2.80 1.82
CA GLY A 141 2.75 2.53 0.39
C GLY A 141 3.56 1.28 0.04
N THR A 142 3.88 0.44 1.02
CA THR A 142 4.70 -0.77 0.88
C THR A 142 4.24 -1.83 1.86
N MET A 143 4.52 -3.10 1.57
CA MET A 143 4.37 -4.17 2.57
C MET A 143 5.69 -4.47 3.31
N ASN A 144 6.78 -3.79 2.95
CA ASN A 144 8.13 -4.05 3.46
C ASN A 144 8.45 -5.55 3.45
N ASN A 145 8.47 -6.14 2.26
CA ASN A 145 8.61 -7.58 2.09
C ASN A 145 10.04 -8.00 2.42
N LEU A 146 10.20 -8.66 3.56
CA LEU A 146 11.45 -9.26 3.97
C LEU A 146 11.41 -10.74 3.63
N THR A 147 12.34 -11.18 2.79
CA THR A 147 12.57 -12.60 2.54
C THR A 147 13.99 -12.96 2.91
N PHE A 148 14.16 -14.15 3.48
CA PHE A 148 15.48 -14.70 3.68
C PHE A 148 15.47 -16.21 3.64
N GLY A 149 16.64 -16.80 3.38
CA GLY A 149 16.75 -18.25 3.34
C GLY A 149 18.15 -18.74 2.99
N ASN A 150 18.24 -20.06 2.92
CA ASN A 150 19.41 -20.78 2.44
C ASN A 150 18.95 -22.11 1.81
N LYS A 151 19.85 -23.09 1.64
CA LYS A 151 19.49 -24.40 1.06
C LYS A 151 18.43 -25.18 1.84
N LYS A 152 18.20 -24.85 3.12
CA LYS A 152 17.31 -25.55 4.04
C LYS A 152 16.07 -24.73 4.42
N TYR A 153 16.21 -23.41 4.54
CA TYR A 153 15.16 -22.54 5.05
C TYR A 153 14.70 -21.51 4.02
N GLN A 154 13.41 -21.19 4.06
CA GLN A 154 12.82 -20.08 3.31
C GLN A 154 11.79 -19.38 4.19
N TYR A 155 11.95 -18.08 4.36
CA TYR A 155 11.07 -17.22 5.14
C TYR A 155 10.62 -16.02 4.33
N TYR A 156 9.39 -15.59 4.57
CA TYR A 156 8.80 -14.40 4.01
C TYR A 156 7.87 -13.76 5.04
N GLU A 157 8.13 -12.50 5.36
CA GLU A 157 7.30 -11.65 6.20
C GLU A 157 7.03 -10.30 5.52
N THR A 158 5.88 -9.73 5.83
CA THR A 158 5.56 -8.31 5.57
C THR A 158 5.69 -7.54 6.87
N ILE A 159 6.34 -6.38 6.86
CA ILE A 159 6.56 -5.58 8.08
C ILE A 159 5.58 -4.39 8.10
N CYS A 160 4.80 -4.26 9.17
CA CYS A 160 3.81 -3.22 9.34
C CYS A 160 4.42 -1.83 9.64
N SER A 161 3.60 -0.80 9.49
CA SER A 161 3.94 0.58 9.83
C SER A 161 2.71 1.27 10.42
N GLY A 162 2.66 2.60 10.45
CA GLY A 162 1.48 3.34 10.89
C GLY A 162 0.41 3.46 9.80
N SER A 163 -0.85 3.52 10.22
CA SER A 163 -1.95 3.89 9.33
C SER A 163 -2.01 5.39 9.10
N PRO A 164 -2.57 5.85 7.97
CA PRO A 164 -2.71 7.28 7.71
C PRO A 164 -3.79 7.88 8.61
N ALA A 165 -3.69 9.19 8.81
CA ALA A 165 -4.81 10.01 9.27
C ALA A 165 -5.71 10.40 8.10
N GLY A 166 -6.97 10.73 8.39
CA GLY A 166 -7.91 11.10 7.36
C GLY A 166 -9.21 11.67 7.90
N ARG A 167 -10.25 11.60 7.07
CA ARG A 167 -11.60 12.02 7.40
C ARG A 167 -12.61 10.98 6.96
N MET A 168 -13.64 10.82 7.77
CA MET A 168 -14.84 10.10 7.41
C MET A 168 -15.67 10.92 6.43
N ASN A 169 -16.62 10.29 5.74
CA ASN A 169 -17.51 10.95 4.79
C ASN A 169 -18.37 12.06 5.38
N ASN A 170 -18.64 12.02 6.69
CA ASN A 170 -19.36 13.08 7.41
C ASN A 170 -18.46 14.27 7.81
N GLY A 171 -17.19 14.29 7.37
CA GLY A 171 -16.22 15.32 7.67
C GLY A 171 -15.50 15.15 9.01
N ARG A 172 -15.84 14.14 9.82
CA ARG A 172 -15.13 13.85 11.08
C ARG A 172 -13.73 13.32 10.76
N GLY A 173 -12.70 14.05 11.19
CA GLY A 173 -11.32 13.58 11.08
C GLY A 173 -10.97 12.48 12.07
N PHE A 174 -9.94 11.70 11.76
CA PHE A 174 -9.41 10.64 12.60
C PHE A 174 -7.88 10.58 12.52
N ALA A 175 -7.26 10.21 13.64
CA ALA A 175 -5.83 9.90 13.70
C ALA A 175 -5.54 8.49 13.21
N GLY A 176 -4.30 8.24 12.80
CA GLY A 176 -3.82 6.91 12.45
C GLY A 176 -3.44 6.08 13.67
N THR A 177 -3.34 4.77 13.46
CA THR A 177 -2.91 3.78 14.45
C THR A 177 -1.48 3.33 14.14
N SER A 178 -0.60 3.31 15.13
CA SER A 178 0.79 2.87 14.97
C SER A 178 0.91 1.34 14.81
N GLY A 179 1.89 0.87 14.04
CA GLY A 179 2.26 -0.55 13.98
C GLY A 179 1.20 -1.52 13.45
N VAL A 180 0.39 -1.11 12.47
CA VAL A 180 -0.67 -1.93 11.85
C VAL A 180 -0.46 -2.15 10.35
N HIS A 181 -0.91 -3.29 9.86
CA HIS A 181 -1.01 -3.53 8.42
C HIS A 181 -2.20 -2.78 7.83
N THR A 182 -2.00 -2.16 6.68
CA THR A 182 -3.00 -1.31 6.03
C THR A 182 -3.22 -1.73 4.58
N HIS A 183 -4.40 -1.38 4.07
CA HIS A 183 -4.74 -1.50 2.67
C HIS A 183 -4.61 -2.91 2.13
N MET A 184 -3.68 -3.12 1.19
CA MET A 184 -3.57 -4.37 0.44
C MET A 184 -2.90 -5.48 1.25
N THR A 185 -2.63 -5.26 2.54
CA THR A 185 -2.04 -6.25 3.44
C THR A 185 -3.08 -6.85 4.38
N ASN A 186 -3.13 -8.19 4.45
CA ASN A 186 -4.01 -8.95 5.33
C ASN A 186 -3.24 -10.09 6.02
N SER A 187 -2.04 -9.79 6.50
CA SER A 187 -1.19 -10.72 7.25
C SER A 187 -1.25 -10.39 8.75
N ARG A 188 -1.01 -11.42 9.56
CA ARG A 188 -0.68 -11.28 10.98
C ARG A 188 0.83 -11.41 11.12
N LEU A 189 1.39 -10.71 12.10
CA LEU A 189 2.79 -10.88 12.47
C LEU A 189 3.03 -12.33 12.93
N THR A 190 4.21 -12.88 12.61
CA THR A 190 4.63 -14.16 13.19
C THR A 190 5.10 -13.94 14.63
N ASP A 191 4.63 -14.78 15.55
CA ASP A 191 5.09 -14.73 16.94
C ASP A 191 6.62 -14.90 17.01
N PRO A 192 7.34 -14.08 17.80
CA PRO A 192 8.79 -14.17 17.92
C PRO A 192 9.29 -15.58 18.27
N GLU A 193 8.64 -16.24 19.22
CA GLU A 193 9.00 -17.62 19.63
C GLU A 193 8.88 -18.61 18.47
N VAL A 194 7.86 -18.47 17.62
CA VAL A 194 7.67 -19.33 16.45
C VAL A 194 8.72 -19.05 15.38
N LEU A 195 9.08 -17.79 15.17
CA LEU A 195 10.14 -17.38 14.26
C LEU A 195 11.48 -18.01 14.68
N GLU A 196 11.87 -17.82 15.93
CA GLU A 196 13.17 -18.26 16.46
C GLU A 196 13.27 -19.78 16.62
N LEU A 197 12.14 -20.47 16.89
CA LEU A 197 12.10 -21.93 16.94
C LEU A 197 12.29 -22.57 15.56
N ARG A 198 11.76 -21.94 14.50
CA ARG A 198 11.72 -22.53 13.15
C ARG A 198 12.90 -22.12 12.27
N PHE A 199 13.51 -20.98 12.54
CA PHE A 199 14.55 -20.40 11.72
C PHE A 199 15.76 -20.02 12.58
N PRO A 200 17.00 -20.20 12.11
CA PRO A 200 18.21 -19.85 12.86
C PRO A 200 18.45 -18.34 12.82
N VAL A 201 17.54 -17.60 13.45
CA VAL A 201 17.55 -16.15 13.64
C VAL A 201 17.12 -15.83 15.07
N LEU A 202 17.48 -14.66 15.56
CA LEU A 202 16.99 -14.08 16.81
C LEU A 202 16.32 -12.74 16.51
N LEU A 203 15.10 -12.52 16.99
CA LEU A 203 14.49 -11.20 16.96
C LEU A 203 15.03 -10.40 18.15
N GLU A 204 16.00 -9.52 17.89
CA GLU A 204 16.66 -8.75 18.95
C GLU A 204 15.77 -7.62 19.48
N ASP A 205 14.96 -7.02 18.61
CA ASP A 205 14.11 -5.89 18.94
C ASP A 205 12.95 -5.75 17.95
N PHE A 206 11.77 -5.36 18.45
CA PHE A 206 10.62 -4.98 17.63
C PHE A 206 9.71 -4.02 18.39
N HIS A 207 9.69 -2.74 18.00
CA HIS A 207 8.91 -1.70 18.68
C HIS A 207 8.35 -0.66 17.72
N ILE A 208 7.44 0.20 18.23
CA ILE A 208 6.92 1.35 17.50
C ILE A 208 8.03 2.41 17.38
N ARG A 209 8.29 2.87 16.17
CA ARG A 209 9.27 3.93 15.89
C ARG A 209 8.63 5.29 16.12
N GLU A 210 8.59 5.72 17.39
CA GLU A 210 7.90 6.93 17.82
C GLU A 210 8.29 8.18 17.02
N GLY A 211 7.30 9.02 16.72
CA GLY A 211 7.50 10.27 16.00
C GLY A 211 7.62 10.15 14.47
N SER A 212 7.67 8.94 13.92
CA SER A 212 7.86 8.72 12.48
C SER A 212 6.63 8.99 11.61
N GLY A 213 5.42 9.00 12.20
CA GLY A 213 4.18 9.31 11.50
C GLY A 213 4.00 10.79 11.24
N GLY A 214 3.49 11.14 10.06
CA GLY A 214 3.23 12.52 9.64
C GLY A 214 2.33 13.27 10.63
N LYS A 215 2.67 14.53 10.92
CA LYS A 215 1.98 15.37 11.92
C LYS A 215 1.04 16.36 11.26
N GLY A 216 -0.12 16.57 11.86
CA GLY A 216 -1.13 17.52 11.38
C GLY A 216 -2.24 17.68 12.40
N LYS A 217 -3.38 18.25 12.00
CA LYS A 217 -4.59 18.33 12.85
C LYS A 217 -4.96 16.96 13.43
N TRP A 218 -4.82 15.93 12.61
CA TRP A 218 -4.84 14.53 13.01
C TRP A 218 -3.52 13.92 12.56
N SER A 219 -2.80 13.26 13.48
CA SER A 219 -1.50 12.67 13.18
C SER A 219 -1.68 11.25 12.63
N ALA A 220 -0.83 10.85 11.69
CA ALA A 220 -0.73 9.47 11.26
C ALA A 220 -0.13 8.62 12.39
N GLY A 221 -0.35 7.30 12.31
CA GLY A 221 0.31 6.35 13.18
C GLY A 221 1.81 6.32 12.91
N ASP A 222 2.58 5.99 13.94
CA ASP A 222 4.01 5.79 13.82
C ASP A 222 4.32 4.40 13.25
N GLY A 223 5.44 4.30 12.53
CA GLY A 223 5.95 3.05 11.96
C GLY A 223 6.53 2.09 13.00
N THR A 224 7.28 1.09 12.54
CA THR A 224 7.96 0.12 13.42
C THR A 224 9.45 0.05 13.10
N GLU A 225 10.23 -0.38 14.10
CA GLU A 225 11.63 -0.77 13.95
C GLU A 225 11.76 -2.24 14.35
N ARG A 226 12.41 -3.05 13.50
CA ARG A 226 12.54 -4.50 13.66
C ARG A 226 13.98 -4.92 13.40
N THR A 227 14.63 -5.54 14.39
CA THR A 227 16.02 -5.98 14.31
C THR A 227 16.12 -7.49 14.41
N ILE A 228 16.62 -8.14 13.36
CA ILE A 228 16.80 -9.59 13.30
C ILE A 228 18.28 -9.90 13.16
N ARG A 229 18.81 -10.75 14.05
CA ARG A 229 20.16 -11.29 13.97
C ARG A 229 20.14 -12.68 13.35
N PHE A 230 20.92 -12.87 12.30
CA PHE A 230 21.08 -14.14 11.62
C PHE A 230 22.14 -15.00 12.32
N LEU A 231 21.79 -16.25 12.63
CA LEU A 231 22.68 -17.20 13.33
C LEU A 231 23.37 -18.17 12.35
N GLU A 232 22.83 -18.28 11.14
CA GLU A 232 23.43 -18.99 10.02
C GLU A 232 23.54 -18.05 8.81
N LYS A 233 24.43 -18.43 7.88
CA LYS A 233 24.58 -17.73 6.62
C LYS A 233 23.29 -17.81 5.79
N MET A 234 22.76 -16.67 5.38
CA MET A 234 21.52 -16.58 4.61
C MET A 234 21.58 -15.53 3.51
N GLU A 235 20.87 -15.79 2.42
CA GLU A 235 20.51 -14.76 1.46
C GLU A 235 19.28 -14.02 2.00
N CYS A 236 19.34 -12.70 2.02
CA CYS A 236 18.27 -11.83 2.48
C CYS A 236 17.93 -10.85 1.36
N ALA A 237 16.65 -10.69 1.06
CA ALA A 237 16.17 -9.71 0.11
C ALA A 237 15.08 -8.83 0.73
N ILE A 238 15.10 -7.57 0.34
CA ILE A 238 14.05 -6.60 0.66
C ILE A 238 13.38 -6.16 -0.64
N LEU A 239 12.05 -6.16 -0.64
CA LEU A 239 11.24 -5.49 -1.65
C LEU A 239 10.34 -4.48 -0.93
N SER A 240 10.63 -3.21 -1.11
CA SER A 240 10.00 -2.11 -0.41
C SER A 240 9.92 -0.83 -1.25
N SER A 241 9.16 0.14 -0.76
CA SER A 241 9.03 1.50 -1.30
C SER A 241 9.20 2.55 -0.19
N HIS A 242 9.08 3.83 -0.52
CA HIS A 242 9.22 4.95 0.41
C HIS A 242 10.56 4.99 1.15
N ARG A 243 11.66 4.78 0.40
CA ARG A 243 13.05 4.93 0.87
C ARG A 243 13.66 6.27 0.46
N ASN A 244 13.19 6.86 -0.64
CA ASN A 244 13.63 8.18 -1.11
C ASN A 244 12.49 9.21 -1.23
N ARG A 245 11.23 8.79 -1.08
CA ARG A 245 10.06 9.66 -1.02
C ARG A 245 9.22 9.34 0.20
N PRO A 246 8.90 10.32 1.06
CA PRO A 246 8.07 10.05 2.21
C PRO A 246 6.61 9.79 1.81
N PRO A 247 5.84 9.01 2.60
CA PRO A 247 4.39 9.01 2.48
C PRO A 247 3.86 10.42 2.81
N GLN A 248 3.10 11.00 1.89
CA GLN A 248 2.71 12.40 1.94
C GLN A 248 1.48 12.65 2.81
N GLY A 249 1.49 13.79 3.49
CA GLY A 249 0.31 14.30 4.19
C GLY A 249 -0.79 14.77 3.22
N LEU A 250 -1.95 15.11 3.78
CA LEU A 250 -3.10 15.65 3.05
C LEU A 250 -3.51 16.98 3.68
N ASP A 251 -4.01 17.93 2.86
CA ASP A 251 -4.57 19.22 3.30
C ASP A 251 -3.68 20.00 4.28
N GLY A 252 -2.37 20.05 3.99
CA GLY A 252 -1.38 20.76 4.81
C GLY A 252 -0.85 19.96 6.00
N GLY A 253 -1.25 18.70 6.17
CA GLY A 253 -0.57 17.76 7.06
C GLY A 253 0.87 17.48 6.57
N GLY A 254 1.78 17.30 7.51
CA GLY A 254 3.17 16.95 7.23
C GLY A 254 3.33 15.49 6.80
N ASP A 255 4.38 15.27 6.01
CA ASP A 255 4.75 13.94 5.53
C ASP A 255 5.25 13.05 6.67
N GLY A 256 5.07 11.73 6.53
CA GLY A 256 5.73 10.76 7.40
C GLY A 256 7.20 10.58 7.04
N GLU A 257 7.95 9.88 7.88
CA GLU A 257 9.34 9.60 7.57
C GLU A 257 9.51 8.46 6.56
N VAL A 258 10.62 8.48 5.82
CA VAL A 258 11.00 7.38 4.91
C VAL A 258 11.42 6.15 5.70
N GLY A 259 11.14 4.98 5.16
CA GLY A 259 11.67 3.73 5.69
C GLY A 259 13.17 3.59 5.41
N SER A 260 13.83 2.69 6.13
CA SER A 260 15.24 2.35 5.91
C SER A 260 15.48 0.89 6.25
N THR A 261 16.36 0.24 5.50
CA THR A 261 16.82 -1.12 5.78
C THR A 261 18.33 -1.08 5.92
N LYS A 262 18.83 -1.55 7.07
CA LYS A 262 20.24 -1.48 7.44
C LYS A 262 20.75 -2.86 7.80
N VAL A 263 21.98 -3.15 7.42
CA VAL A 263 22.67 -4.40 7.74
C VAL A 263 23.92 -4.06 8.54
N ARG A 264 23.95 -4.54 9.78
CA ARG A 264 25.13 -4.45 10.65
C ARG A 264 25.98 -5.71 10.47
N ARG A 265 27.20 -5.53 9.98
CA ARG A 265 28.20 -6.59 9.78
C ARG A 265 28.95 -6.91 11.09
N LYS A 266 29.64 -8.05 11.11
CA LYS A 266 30.42 -8.51 12.28
C LYS A 266 31.59 -7.57 12.63
N ASP A 267 32.12 -6.86 11.63
CA ASP A 267 33.17 -5.84 11.81
C ASP A 267 32.61 -4.48 12.27
N GLY A 268 31.29 -4.38 12.53
CA GLY A 268 30.61 -3.16 12.93
C GLY A 268 30.16 -2.26 11.78
N ARG A 269 30.52 -2.58 10.52
CA ARG A 269 30.08 -1.79 9.36
C ARG A 269 28.56 -1.82 9.24
N ILE A 270 27.96 -0.67 8.96
CA ILE A 270 26.53 -0.55 8.64
C ILE A 270 26.39 -0.27 7.15
N GLU A 271 25.67 -1.15 6.46
CA GLU A 271 25.29 -1.00 5.05
C GLU A 271 23.81 -0.62 4.98
N VAL A 272 23.50 0.45 4.24
CA VAL A 272 22.10 0.82 3.95
C VAL A 272 21.71 0.17 2.63
N LEU A 273 20.68 -0.67 2.65
CA LEU A 273 20.16 -1.33 1.47
C LEU A 273 19.25 -0.39 0.67
N LYS A 274 19.19 -0.60 -0.65
CA LYS A 274 18.20 0.06 -1.51
C LYS A 274 16.79 -0.47 -1.24
N ALA A 275 15.78 0.20 -1.79
CA ALA A 275 14.38 -0.20 -1.64
C ALA A 275 14.10 -1.63 -2.14
N CYS A 276 14.75 -2.01 -3.24
CA CYS A 276 14.82 -3.38 -3.73
C CYS A 276 16.28 -3.80 -3.76
N ASP A 277 16.67 -4.66 -2.83
CA ASP A 277 18.06 -5.06 -2.69
C ASP A 277 18.16 -6.47 -2.12
N GLN A 278 19.34 -7.06 -2.28
CA GLN A 278 19.65 -8.35 -1.71
C GLN A 278 21.07 -8.37 -1.19
N THR A 279 21.28 -9.13 -0.13
CA THR A 279 22.60 -9.31 0.43
C THR A 279 22.73 -10.68 1.07
N LEU A 280 23.96 -11.04 1.36
CA LEU A 280 24.30 -12.24 2.10
C LEU A 280 24.60 -11.84 3.55
N LEU A 281 23.91 -12.45 4.51
CA LEU A 281 24.06 -12.22 5.95
C LEU A 281 24.84 -13.36 6.62
#